data_AF-S9UWU9-F1
#
_entry.id   AF-S9UWU9-F1
#
_cell.length_a   1.000
_cell.length_b   1.000
_cell.length_c   1.000
_cell.angle_alpha   90.00
_cell.angle_beta   90.00
_cell.angle_gamma   90.00
#
_symmetry.space_group_name_H-M   'P 1'
#
loop_
_entity.id
_entity.type
_entity.pdbx_description
1 polymer ?
#
loop_
_entity_poly.entity_id
_entity_poly.type
_entity_poly.pdbx_seq_one_letter_code
_entity_poly.pdbx_strand_id
1 'polypeptide(L)'
;MSQKNQPKYTSEELELRVRQGLQKRKKCALCMQTFYVNSLPGAITQKSILELRQRWGLDVRRGNHMPPPSQLYEKQEICVFCMQFFDTSGSMQSQQKLLASTRGGISPSLTMR
;
A
#
# COMPACT_ATOMS: atom_id res chain seq x y z
N MET A 1 19.09 -6.47 18.74
CA MET A 1 17.92 -5.63 18.37
C MET A 1 16.84 -5.81 19.43
N SER A 2 16.68 -4.82 20.33
CA SER A 2 15.72 -4.92 21.44
C SER A 2 14.28 -4.85 20.93
N GLN A 3 13.53 -5.94 21.09
CA GLN A 3 12.08 -5.91 21.06
C GLN A 3 11.63 -5.08 22.27
N LYS A 4 11.38 -3.78 22.06
CA LYS A 4 10.78 -2.93 23.09
C LYS A 4 9.36 -3.43 23.28
N ASN A 5 9.09 -4.02 24.45
CA ASN A 5 7.74 -4.27 24.98
C ASN A 5 6.92 -2.98 24.81
N GLN A 6 6.08 -2.91 23.77
CA GLN A 6 5.16 -1.81 23.65
C GLN A 6 3.98 -2.10 24.58
N PRO A 7 3.68 -1.21 25.55
CA PRO A 7 2.47 -1.33 26.36
C PRO A 7 1.25 -1.39 25.44
N LYS A 8 0.40 -2.41 25.65
CA LYS A 8 -0.88 -2.56 24.95
C LYS A 8 -1.86 -1.57 25.57
N TYR A 9 -2.18 -0.50 24.84
CA TYR A 9 -3.17 0.49 25.24
C TYR A 9 -4.56 0.07 24.75
N THR A 10 -5.59 0.45 25.51
CA THR A 10 -6.97 0.36 25.05
C THR A 10 -7.22 1.42 23.95
N SER A 11 -8.27 1.24 23.15
CA SER A 11 -8.63 2.21 22.08
C SER A 11 -8.86 3.62 22.62
N GLU A 12 -9.53 3.75 23.77
CA GLU A 12 -9.84 5.02 24.42
C GLU A 12 -8.58 5.75 24.90
N GLU A 13 -7.62 5.04 25.51
CA GLU A 13 -6.33 5.59 25.92
C GLU A 13 -5.52 6.10 24.72
N LEU A 14 -5.65 5.41 23.59
CA LEU A 14 -4.98 5.76 22.34
C LEU A 14 -5.52 7.08 21.78
N GLU A 15 -6.85 7.27 21.80
CA GLU A 15 -7.50 8.53 21.41
C GLU A 15 -7.14 9.70 22.33
N LEU A 16 -7.12 9.49 23.65
CA LEU A 16 -6.71 10.52 24.61
C LEU A 16 -5.29 11.02 24.33
N ARG A 17 -4.38 10.11 24.00
CA ARG A 17 -3.00 10.46 23.64
C ARG A 17 -2.88 11.16 22.30
N VAL A 18 -3.75 10.82 21.35
CA VAL A 18 -3.86 11.57 20.09
C VAL A 18 -4.28 13.01 20.38
N ARG A 19 -5.31 13.22 21.22
CA ARG A 19 -5.79 14.55 21.62
C ARG A 19 -4.72 15.35 22.37
N GLN A 20 -3.93 14.69 23.21
CA GLN A 20 -2.82 15.31 23.92
C GLN A 20 -1.57 15.53 23.05
N GLY A 21 -1.51 14.98 21.84
CA GLY A 21 -0.36 15.10 20.93
C GLY A 21 0.84 14.22 21.28
N LEU A 22 0.70 13.24 22.19
CA LEU A 22 1.78 12.34 22.62
C LEU A 22 2.05 11.19 21.63
N GLN A 23 1.17 10.97 20.66
CA GLN A 23 1.32 9.88 19.70
C GLN A 23 2.36 10.19 18.62
N LYS A 24 3.25 9.22 18.38
CA LYS A 24 4.27 9.32 17.32
C LYS A 24 3.61 9.28 15.94
N ARG A 25 4.15 10.10 15.04
CA ARG A 25 3.70 10.19 13.65
C ARG A 25 4.79 9.68 12.70
N LYS A 26 4.39 9.01 11.63
CA LYS A 26 5.27 8.52 10.57
C LYS A 26 4.60 8.70 9.21
N LYS A 27 5.40 8.85 8.16
CA LYS A 27 4.90 9.00 6.79
C LYS A 27 4.67 7.64 6.14
N CYS A 28 3.58 7.53 5.37
CA CYS A 28 3.35 6.39 4.48
C CYS A 28 4.41 6.38 3.37
N ALA A 29 5.03 5.23 3.11
CA ALA A 29 6.06 5.13 2.09
C ALA A 29 5.55 5.30 0.64
N LEU A 30 4.24 5.10 0.41
CA LEU A 30 3.63 5.27 -0.91
C LEU A 30 3.13 6.70 -1.15
N CYS A 31 2.15 7.17 -0.38
CA CYS A 31 1.50 8.47 -0.59
C CYS A 31 2.18 9.65 0.15
N MET A 32 3.22 9.39 0.96
CA MET A 32 3.98 10.38 1.73
C MET A 32 3.18 11.19 2.76
N GLN A 33 1.90 10.88 2.95
CA GLN A 33 1.05 11.48 3.97
C GLN A 33 1.47 11.03 5.37
N THR A 34 1.26 11.91 6.36
CA THR A 34 1.67 11.67 7.75
C THR A 34 0.53 11.04 8.53
N PHE A 35 0.79 9.89 9.14
CA PHE A 35 -0.17 9.12 9.94
C PHE A 35 0.37 8.86 11.35
N TYR A 36 -0.52 8.50 12.28
CA TYR A 36 -0.10 7.98 13.56
C TYR A 36 0.45 6.56 13.38
N VAL A 37 1.52 6.19 14.09
CA VAL A 37 2.17 4.88 13.93
C VAL A 37 1.17 3.72 14.11
N ASN A 38 0.23 3.86 15.05
CA ASN A 38 -0.79 2.83 15.32
C ASN A 38 -1.80 2.67 14.17
N SER A 39 -1.90 3.67 13.28
CA SER A 39 -2.79 3.66 12.10
C SER A 39 -2.11 3.19 10.81
N LEU A 40 -0.86 2.69 10.89
CA LEU A 40 -0.12 2.11 9.77
C LEU A 40 -0.05 0.57 9.92
N PRO A 41 -1.10 -0.19 9.57
CA PRO A 41 -1.11 -1.64 9.71
C PRO A 41 -0.34 -2.36 8.60
N GLY A 42 -0.17 -1.71 7.43
CA GLY A 42 0.44 -2.34 6.27
C GLY A 42 1.96 -2.28 6.33
N ALA A 43 2.61 -3.43 6.20
CA ALA A 43 4.07 -3.53 6.04
C ALA A 43 4.38 -4.19 4.70
N ILE A 44 5.09 -3.48 3.83
CA ILE A 44 5.43 -3.96 2.49
C ILE A 44 6.90 -3.72 2.15
N THR A 45 7.46 -4.48 1.21
CA THR A 45 8.86 -4.33 0.81
C THR A 45 9.07 -3.07 -0.02
N GLN A 46 10.21 -2.40 0.16
CA GLN A 46 10.59 -1.25 -0.68
C GLN A 46 10.58 -1.59 -2.18
N LYS A 47 10.96 -2.83 -2.54
CA LYS A 47 10.88 -3.35 -3.90
C LYS A 47 9.49 -3.19 -4.51
N SER A 48 8.45 -3.63 -3.81
CA SER A 48 7.07 -3.55 -4.30
C SER A 48 6.60 -2.11 -4.53
N ILE A 49 7.03 -1.18 -3.68
CA ILE A 49 6.73 0.25 -3.83
C ILE A 49 7.38 0.80 -5.10
N LEU A 50 8.63 0.42 -5.37
CA LEU A 50 9.33 0.82 -6.60
C LEU A 50 8.67 0.22 -7.84
N GLU A 51 8.27 -1.05 -7.80
CA GLU A 51 7.53 -1.69 -8.89
C GLU A 51 6.19 -1.00 -9.17
N LEU A 52 5.43 -0.65 -8.13
CA LEU A 52 4.17 0.07 -8.29
C LEU A 52 4.37 1.47 -8.88
N ARG A 53 5.38 2.21 -8.41
CA ARG A 53 5.75 3.52 -8.98
C ARG A 53 6.14 3.42 -10.44
N GLN A 54 6.88 2.38 -10.81
CA GLN A 54 7.23 2.12 -12.21
C GLN A 54 5.98 1.82 -13.05
N ARG A 55 5.01 1.04 -12.54
CA ARG A 55 3.72 0.79 -13.22
C ARG A 55 2.90 2.06 -13.42
N TRP A 56 3.00 3.03 -12.51
CA TRP A 56 2.37 4.35 -12.63
C TRP A 56 3.14 5.33 -13.52
N GLY A 57 4.25 4.89 -14.14
CA GLY A 57 5.03 5.72 -15.04
C GLY A 57 5.93 6.74 -14.32
N LEU A 58 6.16 6.60 -13.01
CA LEU A 58 7.20 7.39 -12.35
C LEU A 58 8.57 6.89 -12.80
N ASP A 59 9.45 7.83 -13.17
CA ASP A 59 10.83 7.55 -13.55
C ASP A 59 11.64 7.10 -12.32
N VAL A 60 11.59 5.78 -12.05
CA VAL A 60 12.46 5.13 -11.08
C VAL A 60 13.83 4.98 -11.74
N ARG A 61 14.61 6.07 -11.76
CA ARG A 61 15.92 6.12 -12.41
C ARG A 61 16.81 4.97 -11.93
N ARG A 62 17.19 4.08 -12.86
CA ARG A 62 18.20 3.05 -12.63
C ARG A 62 19.57 3.75 -12.68
N GLY A 63 20.28 3.83 -11.56
CA GLY A 63 21.58 4.52 -11.47
C GLY A 63 22.03 4.73 -10.02
N ASN A 64 22.88 5.73 -9.78
CA ASN A 64 23.50 6.06 -8.47
C ASN A 64 22.50 6.35 -7.32
N HIS A 65 21.19 6.36 -7.58
CA HIS A 65 20.14 6.59 -6.59
C HIS A 65 19.29 5.33 -6.35
N MET A 66 19.65 4.19 -6.94
CA MET A 66 18.96 2.93 -6.68
C MET A 66 19.37 2.40 -5.30
N PRO A 67 18.42 2.02 -4.43
CA PRO A 67 18.76 1.49 -3.12
C PRO A 67 19.58 0.20 -3.26
N PRO A 68 20.55 -0.04 -2.37
CA PRO A 68 21.29 -1.29 -2.34
C PRO A 68 20.35 -2.50 -2.21
N PRO A 69 20.74 -3.69 -2.70
CA PRO A 69 19.88 -4.88 -2.68
C PRO A 69 19.30 -5.24 -1.31
N SER A 70 20.03 -4.94 -0.22
CA SER A 70 19.55 -5.14 1.15
C SER A 70 18.33 -4.27 1.50
N GLN A 71 18.30 -3.02 1.04
CA GLN A 71 17.21 -2.08 1.31
C GLN A 71 15.94 -2.39 0.51
N LEU A 72 16.05 -3.09 -0.62
CA LEU A 72 14.88 -3.51 -1.42
C LEU A 72 13.92 -4.42 -0.64
N TYR A 73 14.46 -5.20 0.31
CA TYR A 73 13.69 -6.12 1.15
C TYR A 73 13.34 -5.52 2.52
N GLU A 74 13.71 -4.26 2.78
CA GLU A 74 13.32 -3.58 4.00
C GLU A 74 11.80 -3.38 4.03
N LYS A 75 11.20 -3.67 5.19
CA LYS A 75 9.77 -3.48 5.42
C LYS A 75 9.49 -2.01 5.66
N GLN A 76 8.64 -1.44 4.81
CA GLN A 76 8.15 -0.08 4.86
C GLN A 76 6.67 -0.07 5.24
N GLU A 77 6.30 0.89 6.07
CA GLU A 77 4.93 1.05 6.55
C GLU A 77 4.11 1.88 5.57
N ILE A 78 2.89 1.41 5.28
CA ILE A 78 1.93 2.06 4.41
C ILE A 78 0.58 2.22 5.12
N CYS A 79 -0.19 3.23 4.70
CA CYS A 79 -1.52 3.44 5.24
C CYS A 79 -2.51 2.39 4.72
N VAL A 80 -3.62 2.22 5.45
CA VAL A 80 -4.72 1.31 5.12
C VAL A 80 -5.17 1.49 3.66
N PHE A 81 -5.33 2.74 3.22
CA PHE A 81 -5.75 3.04 1.86
C PHE A 81 -4.73 2.57 0.82
N CYS A 82 -3.44 2.83 1.03
CA CYS A 82 -2.40 2.42 0.08
C CYS A 82 -2.23 0.90 0.01
N MET A 83 -2.68 0.16 1.03
CA MET A 83 -2.63 -1.30 1.04
C MET A 83 -3.46 -1.93 -0.09
N GLN A 84 -4.55 -1.27 -0.50
CA GLN A 84 -5.43 -1.74 -1.58
C GLN A 84 -4.71 -1.93 -2.93
N PHE A 85 -3.59 -1.23 -3.16
CA PHE A 85 -2.83 -1.34 -4.41
C PHE A 85 -1.94 -2.58 -4.46
N PHE A 86 -1.75 -3.24 -3.31
CA PHE A 86 -0.84 -4.37 -3.13
C PHE A 86 -1.55 -5.67 -2.77
N ASP A 87 -2.81 -5.60 -2.34
CA ASP A 87 -3.63 -6.79 -2.11
C ASP A 87 -3.81 -7.59 -3.40
N THR A 88 -3.00 -8.64 -3.52
CA THR A 88 -2.94 -9.54 -4.67
C THR A 88 -3.97 -10.66 -4.52
N SER A 89 -5.21 -10.31 -4.15
CA SER A 89 -6.35 -11.23 -4.07
C SER A 89 -7.49 -10.76 -4.97
N GLY A 90 -7.18 -10.55 -6.26
CA GLY A 90 -8.17 -10.64 -7.36
C GLY A 90 -9.36 -9.67 -7.41
N SER A 91 -9.56 -8.79 -6.42
CA SER A 91 -10.77 -7.94 -6.34
C SER A 91 -10.76 -6.76 -7.31
N MET A 92 -9.58 -6.22 -7.64
CA MET A 92 -9.47 -5.12 -8.61
C MET A 92 -9.66 -5.60 -10.06
N GLN A 93 -9.20 -6.83 -10.39
CA GLN A 93 -9.44 -7.41 -11.72
C GLN A 93 -10.92 -7.81 -11.89
N SER A 94 -11.57 -8.33 -10.85
CA SER A 94 -12.99 -8.69 -10.94
C SER A 94 -13.88 -7.45 -11.09
N GLN A 95 -13.60 -6.34 -10.40
CA GLN A 95 -14.35 -5.10 -10.59
C GLN A 95 -14.11 -4.47 -11.97
N GLN A 96 -12.87 -4.41 -12.47
CA GLN A 96 -12.63 -3.91 -13.83
C GLN A 96 -13.29 -4.80 -14.90
N LYS A 97 -13.28 -6.12 -14.73
CA LYS A 97 -13.92 -7.06 -15.67
C LYS A 97 -15.44 -6.97 -15.63
N LEU A 98 -16.03 -6.77 -14.45
CA LEU A 98 -17.47 -6.55 -14.28
C LEU A 98 -17.92 -5.19 -14.84
N LEU A 99 -17.15 -4.12 -14.61
CA LEU A 99 -17.42 -2.78 -15.15
C LEU A 99 -17.19 -2.70 -16.67
N ALA A 100 -16.25 -3.48 -17.21
CA ALA A 100 -16.06 -3.63 -18.65
C ALA A 100 -17.20 -4.45 -19.30
N SER A 101 -17.71 -5.46 -18.59
CA SER A 101 -18.83 -6.29 -19.06
C SER A 101 -20.16 -5.54 -19.14
N THR A 102 -20.36 -4.47 -18.36
CA THR A 102 -21.61 -3.70 -18.35
C THR A 102 -21.67 -2.57 -19.39
N ARG A 103 -20.58 -2.33 -20.14
CA ARG A 103 -20.49 -1.25 -21.14
C ARG A 103 -20.40 -1.69 -22.60
N GLY A 104 -20.59 -2.97 -22.90
CA GLY A 104 -20.48 -3.45 -24.29
C GLY A 104 -21.27 -4.72 -24.53
N GLY A 105 -22.59 -4.60 -24.66
CA GLY A 105 -23.34 -5.61 -25.40
C GLY A 105 -22.91 -5.58 -26.86
N ILE A 106 -22.11 -6.56 -27.28
CA ILE A 106 -22.28 -7.41 -28.47
C ILE A 106 -21.32 -8.61 -28.26
N SER A 107 -21.88 -9.79 -28.01
CA SER A 107 -21.15 -11.05 -28.07
C SER A 107 -20.78 -11.36 -29.52
N PRO A 108 -19.53 -11.74 -29.87
CA PRO A 108 -19.27 -12.36 -31.16
C PRO A 108 -19.79 -13.79 -31.08
N SER A 109 -21.08 -13.95 -31.37
CA SER A 109 -21.68 -15.23 -31.70
C SER A 109 -20.95 -15.79 -32.92
N LEU A 110 -20.31 -16.93 -32.70
CA LEU A 110 -20.03 -17.98 -33.67
C LEU A 110 -20.96 -17.93 -34.91
N THR A 111 -20.39 -17.71 -36.09
CA THR A 111 -20.97 -18.18 -37.35
C THR A 111 -19.96 -19.09 -38.02
N MET A 112 -20.18 -20.39 -37.84
CA MET A 112 -19.81 -21.42 -38.80
C MET A 112 -20.60 -21.19 -40.09
N ARG A 113 -19.91 -21.08 -41.22
CA ARG A 113 -20.30 -21.66 -42.51
C ARG A 113 -19.11 -21.66 -43.46
#